data_AF-A0A7C3T3Z4-F1
#
_entry.id   AF-A0A7C3T3Z4-F1
#
_cell.length_a   1.000
_cell.length_b   1.000
_cell.length_c   1.000
_cell.angle_alpha   90.00
_cell.angle_beta   90.00
_cell.angle_gamma   90.00
#
_symmetry.space_group_name_H-M   'P 1'
#
loop_
_entity.id
_entity.type
_entity.pdbx_description
1 polymer ?
#
loop_
_entity_poly.entity_id
_entity_poly.type
_entity_poly.pdbx_seq_one_letter_code
_entity_poly.pdbx_strand_id
1 'polypeptide(L)'
;MLDFVEILNQHYVKTRNKRIKQEFREVLGKDVDQLSGPQKHIYEIYIEPNMTVLMDALYQAFREAGSPLEEWRRAVLENPPSIINQAVKKMIVRAIRETEFGQA
;
A
#
# COMPACT_ATOMS: atom_id res chain seq x y z
N MET A 1 5.88 -14.20 -4.73
CA MET A 1 6.04 -12.99 -3.89
C MET A 1 4.83 -12.12 -4.15
N LEU A 2 4.14 -11.67 -3.10
CA LEU A 2 2.89 -10.92 -3.23
C LEU A 2 3.20 -9.45 -3.56
N ASP A 3 2.57 -8.93 -4.61
CA ASP A 3 2.77 -7.57 -5.10
C ASP A 3 1.64 -6.65 -4.63
N PHE A 4 1.94 -5.83 -3.63
CA PHE A 4 0.98 -4.89 -3.06
C PHE A 4 0.57 -3.76 -4.01
N VAL A 5 1.43 -3.39 -4.96
CA VAL A 5 1.10 -2.37 -5.97
C VAL A 5 0.06 -2.94 -6.94
N GLU A 6 0.21 -4.21 -7.32
CA GLU A 6 -0.77 -4.84 -8.21
C GLU A 6 -2.11 -5.06 -7.52
N ILE A 7 -2.13 -5.48 -6.24
CA ILE A 7 -3.36 -5.56 -5.44
C ILE A 7 -4.07 -4.20 -5.38
N LEU A 8 -3.34 -3.13 -5.06
CA LEU A 8 -3.90 -1.78 -5.03
C LEU A 8 -4.42 -1.34 -6.40
N ASN A 9 -3.70 -1.69 -7.47
CA ASN A 9 -4.14 -1.39 -8.82
C ASN A 9 -5.43 -2.12 -9.19
N GLN A 10 -5.56 -3.40 -8.84
CA GLN A 10 -6.78 -4.17 -9.07
C GLN A 10 -7.96 -3.55 -8.31
N HIS A 11 -7.76 -3.12 -7.07
CA HIS A 11 -8.77 -2.39 -6.30
C HIS A 11 -9.19 -1.09 -7.00
N TYR A 12 -8.26 -0.29 -7.53
CA TYR A 12 -8.61 0.94 -8.27
C TYR A 12 -9.31 0.68 -9.61
N VAL A 13 -8.92 -0.38 -10.33
CA VAL A 13 -9.60 -0.77 -11.57
C VAL A 13 -11.06 -1.13 -11.26
N LYS A 14 -11.28 -1.92 -10.22
CA LYS A 14 -12.63 -2.35 -9.81
C LYS A 14 -13.49 -1.21 -9.28
N THR A 15 -12.94 -0.33 -8.44
CA THR A 15 -13.72 0.71 -7.75
C THR A 15 -13.83 2.04 -8.50
N ARG A 16 -12.85 2.36 -9.35
CA ARG A 16 -12.76 3.66 -10.02
C ARG A 16 -12.60 3.58 -11.54
N ASN A 17 -12.52 2.38 -12.11
CA ASN A 17 -12.20 2.16 -13.53
C ASN A 17 -10.92 2.91 -13.97
N LYS A 18 -9.95 3.01 -13.06
CA LYS A 18 -8.67 3.72 -13.27
C LYS A 18 -7.51 2.81 -12.89
N ARG A 19 -6.39 2.96 -13.59
CA ARG A 19 -5.12 2.27 -13.30
C ARG A 19 -4.15 3.22 -12.63
N ILE A 20 -3.30 2.68 -11.76
CA ILE A 20 -2.15 3.41 -11.23
C ILE A 20 -1.19 3.63 -12.38
N LYS A 21 -0.85 4.90 -12.65
CA LYS A 21 0.09 5.25 -13.72
C LYS A 21 1.47 4.68 -13.42
N GLN A 22 2.25 4.41 -14.46
CA GLN A 22 3.55 3.76 -14.37
C GLN A 22 4.51 4.52 -13.44
N GLU A 23 4.54 5.85 -13.53
CA GLU A 23 5.43 6.66 -12.69
C GLU A 23 5.12 6.53 -11.19
N PHE A 24 3.85 6.33 -10.82
CA PHE A 24 3.46 6.09 -9.44
C PHE A 24 3.79 4.67 -8.99
N ARG A 25 3.64 3.67 -9.87
CA ARG A 25 4.03 2.28 -9.58
C ARG A 25 5.53 2.20 -9.26
N GLU A 26 6.35 2.86 -10.05
CA GLU A 26 7.80 2.88 -9.86
C GLU A 26 8.20 3.54 -8.55
N VAL A 27 7.56 4.65 -8.17
CA VAL A 27 7.83 5.31 -6.89
C VAL A 27 7.36 4.44 -5.73
N LEU A 28 6.16 3.86 -5.79
CA LEU A 28 5.62 3.00 -4.74
C LEU A 28 6.47 1.75 -4.49
N GLY A 29 7.13 1.23 -5.53
CA GLY A 29 8.02 0.07 -5.47
C GLY A 29 9.42 0.34 -4.94
N LYS A 30 9.78 1.58 -4.63
CA LYS A 30 11.11 1.98 -4.14
C LYS A 30 11.07 2.41 -2.69
N ASP A 31 12.23 2.36 -2.03
CA ASP A 31 12.42 3.06 -0.75
C ASP A 31 12.52 4.58 -0.99
N VAL A 32 12.11 5.38 0.00
CA VAL A 32 12.17 6.85 -0.04
C VAL A 32 13.60 7.32 -0.28
N ASP A 33 14.58 6.66 0.35
CA ASP A 33 16.00 7.02 0.24
C ASP A 33 16.58 6.74 -1.17
N GLN A 34 15.88 5.93 -1.97
CA GLN A 34 16.28 5.58 -3.34
C GLN A 34 15.64 6.48 -4.41
N LEU A 35 14.79 7.42 -4.00
CA LEU A 35 14.12 8.33 -4.93
C LEU A 35 15.08 9.43 -5.38
N SER A 36 15.01 9.79 -6.66
CA SER A 36 15.80 10.87 -7.23
C SER A 36 15.00 11.69 -8.23
N GLY A 37 15.34 12.98 -8.33
CA GLY A 37 14.77 13.92 -9.30
C GLY A 37 13.23 13.85 -9.38
N PRO A 38 12.64 13.52 -10.54
CA PRO A 38 11.19 13.44 -10.71
C PRO A 38 10.47 12.47 -9.76
N GLN A 39 11.12 11.37 -9.34
CA GLN A 39 10.51 10.38 -8.43
C GLN A 39 10.30 10.97 -7.04
N LYS A 40 11.27 11.76 -6.56
CA LYS A 40 11.18 12.45 -5.27
C LYS A 40 10.07 13.49 -5.29
N HIS A 41 9.95 14.24 -6.38
CA HIS A 41 8.84 15.19 -6.57
C HIS A 41 7.47 14.51 -6.56
N ILE A 42 7.32 13.35 -7.23
CA ILE A 42 6.07 12.58 -7.19
C ILE A 42 5.74 12.16 -5.76
N TYR A 43 6.73 11.66 -5.04
CA TYR A 43 6.54 11.24 -3.65
C TYR A 43 6.10 12.40 -2.76
N GLU A 44 6.86 13.49 -2.73
CA GLU A 44 6.64 14.64 -1.84
C GLU A 44 5.32 15.38 -2.13
N ILE A 45 4.93 15.48 -3.41
CA ILE A 45 3.73 16.25 -3.79
C ILE A 45 2.46 15.40 -3.77
N TYR A 46 2.55 14.14 -4.20
CA TYR A 46 1.35 13.32 -4.43
C TYR A 46 1.19 12.14 -3.48
N ILE A 47 2.27 11.52 -3.01
CA ILE A 47 2.17 10.28 -2.23
C ILE A 47 2.21 10.58 -0.73
N GLU A 48 3.22 11.27 -0.24
CA GLU A 48 3.42 11.56 1.18
C GLU A 48 2.23 12.30 1.81
N PRO A 49 1.68 13.37 1.19
CA PRO A 49 0.53 14.09 1.75
C PRO A 49 -0.74 13.23 1.76
N ASN A 50 -0.80 12.20 0.91
CA ASN A 50 -1.97 11.33 0.74
C ASN A 50 -1.74 9.92 1.32
N MET A 51 -0.74 9.75 2.19
CA MET A 51 -0.37 8.44 2.75
C MET A 51 -1.54 7.78 3.49
N THR A 52 -2.36 8.56 4.21
CA THR A 52 -3.57 8.04 4.88
C THR A 52 -4.57 7.48 3.87
N VAL A 53 -4.80 8.17 2.76
CA VAL A 53 -5.71 7.72 1.68
C VAL A 53 -5.18 6.44 1.03
N LEU A 54 -3.86 6.35 0.83
CA LEU A 54 -3.21 5.14 0.34
C LEU A 54 -3.41 3.96 1.29
N MET A 55 -3.22 4.19 2.60
CA MET A 55 -3.44 3.17 3.63
C MET A 55 -4.90 2.72 3.71
N ASP A 56 -5.86 3.65 3.58
CA ASP A 56 -7.29 3.32 3.56
C ASP A 56 -7.66 2.49 2.32
N ALA A 57 -7.12 2.83 1.15
CA ALA A 57 -7.32 2.03 -0.07
C ALA A 57 -6.74 0.61 0.06
N LEU A 58 -5.54 0.49 0.67
CA LEU A 58 -4.95 -0.81 0.99
C LEU A 58 -5.79 -1.61 1.99
N TYR A 59 -6.38 -0.94 2.98
CA TYR A 59 -7.27 -1.58 3.94
C TYR A 59 -8.55 -2.09 3.27
N GLN A 60 -9.15 -1.32 2.36
CA GLN A 60 -10.29 -1.79 1.58
C GLN A 60 -9.93 -2.98 0.69
N ALA A 61 -8.78 -2.92 0.00
CA ALA A 61 -8.29 -4.05 -0.79
C ALA A 61 -8.06 -5.31 0.07
N PHE A 62 -7.53 -5.15 1.29
CA PHE A 62 -7.37 -6.21 2.27
C PHE A 62 -8.71 -6.84 2.68
N ARG A 63 -9.73 -6.02 2.95
CA ARG A 63 -11.09 -6.49 3.27
C ARG A 63 -11.72 -7.23 2.10
N GLU A 64 -11.57 -6.71 0.88
CA GLU A 64 -12.06 -7.37 -0.35
C GLU A 64 -11.39 -8.73 -0.61
N ALA A 65 -10.13 -8.88 -0.24
CA ALA A 65 -9.38 -10.14 -0.33
C ALA A 65 -9.73 -11.14 0.80
N GLY A 66 -10.70 -10.84 1.65
CA GLY A 66 -11.10 -11.73 2.75
C GLY A 66 -10.23 -11.61 4.00
N SER A 67 -9.60 -10.46 4.22
CA SER A 67 -8.72 -10.18 5.37
C SER A 67 -7.55 -11.18 5.55
N PRO A 68 -6.69 -11.39 4.53
CA PRO A 68 -5.59 -12.37 4.53
C PRO A 68 -4.39 -11.94 5.39
N LEU A 69 -4.59 -11.72 6.68
CA LEU A 69 -3.63 -11.07 7.60
C LEU A 69 -2.27 -11.76 7.63
N GLU A 70 -2.25 -13.09 7.78
CA GLU A 70 -1.01 -13.86 7.89
C GLU A 70 -0.20 -13.86 6.59
N GLU A 71 -0.87 -13.98 5.45
CA GLU A 71 -0.20 -13.91 4.13
C GLU A 71 0.44 -12.54 3.91
N TRP A 72 -0.29 -11.46 4.21
CA TRP A 72 0.21 -10.09 4.04
C TRP A 72 1.31 -9.77 5.04
N ARG A 73 1.21 -10.22 6.29
CA ARG A 73 2.30 -10.12 7.29
C ARG A 73 3.56 -10.79 6.77
N ARG A 74 3.45 -12.02 6.27
CA ARG A 74 4.57 -12.76 5.69
C ARG A 74 5.18 -12.02 4.50
N ALA A 75 4.34 -11.57 3.57
CA ALA A 75 4.78 -10.83 2.40
C ALA A 75 5.52 -9.52 2.76
N VAL A 76 5.06 -8.79 3.79
CA VAL A 76 5.75 -7.57 4.25
C VAL A 76 7.17 -7.87 4.74
N LEU A 77 7.37 -9.02 5.41
CA LEU A 77 8.67 -9.44 5.94
C LEU A 77 9.59 -10.00 4.86
N GLU A 78 9.04 -10.64 3.83
CA GLU A 78 9.80 -11.21 2.71
C GLU A 78 10.12 -10.18 1.62
N ASN A 79 9.30 -9.14 1.48
CA ASN A 79 9.49 -8.08 0.48
C ASN A 79 10.57 -7.08 0.91
N PRO A 80 11.35 -6.53 -0.04
CA PRO A 80 12.30 -5.46 0.28
C PRO A 80 11.59 -4.20 0.80
N PRO A 81 12.31 -3.33 1.52
CA PRO A 81 11.80 -2.01 1.90
C PRO A 81 11.34 -1.21 0.67
N SER A 82 10.12 -0.70 0.74
CA SER A 82 9.54 0.19 -0.26
C SER A 82 8.41 1.00 0.36
N ILE A 83 8.03 2.10 -0.30
CA ILE A 83 6.94 2.97 0.15
C ILE A 83 5.63 2.19 0.30
N ILE A 84 5.29 1.31 -0.65
CA ILE A 84 4.10 0.48 -0.54
C ILE A 84 4.21 -0.50 0.63
N ASN A 85 5.39 -1.12 0.85
CA ASN A 85 5.59 -2.07 1.93
C ASN A 85 5.46 -1.39 3.30
N GLN A 86 5.96 -0.15 3.44
CA GLN A 86 5.78 0.66 4.64
C GLN A 86 4.31 1.01 4.89
N ALA A 87 3.57 1.39 3.85
CA ALA A 87 2.14 1.68 3.94
C ALA A 87 1.34 0.44 4.38
N VAL A 88 1.62 -0.72 3.77
CA VAL A 88 0.98 -1.99 4.14
C VAL A 88 1.31 -2.39 5.57
N LYS A 89 2.57 -2.26 6.02
CA LYS A 89 2.97 -2.55 7.40
C LYS A 89 2.15 -1.73 8.40
N LYS A 90 1.96 -0.43 8.15
CA LYS A 90 1.13 0.44 8.99
C LYS A 90 -0.35 0.03 8.96
N MET A 91 -0.86 -0.31 7.78
CA MET A 91 -2.24 -0.80 7.61
C MET A 91 -2.47 -2.12 8.38
N ILE A 92 -1.54 -3.07 8.31
CA ILE A 92 -1.61 -4.34 9.05
C ILE A 92 -1.66 -4.08 10.56
N VAL A 93 -0.81 -3.19 11.08
CA VAL A 93 -0.85 -2.80 12.51
C VAL A 93 -2.21 -2.25 12.91
N ARG A 94 -2.82 -1.43 12.04
CA ARG A 94 -4.20 -0.95 12.25
C ARG A 94 -5.21 -2.10 12.25
N ALA A 95 -5.16 -3.00 11.27
CA ALA A 95 -6.09 -4.12 11.17
C ALA A 95 -6.03 -5.07 12.38
N ILE A 96 -4.82 -5.31 12.92
CA ILE A 96 -4.61 -6.09 14.15
C ILE A 96 -5.31 -5.42 15.33
N ARG A 97 -5.09 -4.11 15.52
CA ARG A 97 -5.72 -3.36 16.60
C ARG A 97 -7.24 -3.38 16.51
N GLU A 98 -7.80 -3.23 15.32
CA GLU A 98 -9.25 -3.30 15.13
C GLU A 98 -9.81 -4.70 15.47
N THR A 99 -9.04 -5.76 15.18
CA THR A 99 -9.42 -7.15 15.51
C THR A 99 -9.29 -7.46 17.00
N GLU A 100 -8.22 -6.98 17.65
CA GLU A 100 -7.92 -7.22 19.07
C GLU A 100 -8.82 -6.40 20.00
N PHE A 101 -9.17 -5.16 19.62
CA PHE A 101 -9.92 -4.23 20.46
C PHE A 101 -11.40 -4.11 20.09
N GLY A 102 -11.89 -4.88 19.09
CA GLY A 102 -13.31 -5.06 18.82
C GLY A 102 -14.08 -3.76 18.58
N GLN A 103 -13.51 -2.80 17.85
CA GLN A 103 -14.25 -1.61 17.44
C GLN A 103 -14.74 -1.78 16.01
N ALA A 104 -15.99 -2.25 15.90
CA ALA A 104 -16.90 -2.06 14.77
C ALA A 104 -18.05 -1.16 15.21
#